data_AF-A0A5N4C817-F1
#
_entry.id   AF-A0A5N4C817-F1
#
_cell.length_a   1.000
_cell.length_b   1.000
_cell.length_c   1.000
_cell.angle_alpha   90.00
_cell.angle_beta   90.00
_cell.angle_gamma   90.00
#
_symmetry.space_group_name_H-M   'P 1'
#
loop_
_entity.id
_entity.type
_entity.pdbx_description
1 polymer ?
#
loop_
_entity_poly.entity_id
_entity_poly.type
_entity_poly.pdbx_seq_one_letter_code
_entity_poly.pdbx_strand_id
1 'polypeptide(L)'
;MCSSRTLLIDERVDIRRGLHRQERHLFLFSDMFVVAKVKYNNNLKIKKTIKLSDMWVASHMDEVEEGRTSAMESFILGWPTINFAVSFSSPEQTGRWFYLFQSKIHLTQCCFGLLLHLIRYINLEKEKDYPKSIPLKIIAKDIGNCAYVSVSKPEKIKFQVPT
;
A
#
# COMPACT_ATOMS: atom_id res chain seq x y z
N MET A 1 7.91 -10.60 -5.37
CA MET A 1 7.72 -10.56 -6.83
C MET A 1 7.69 -9.10 -7.26
N CYS A 2 8.59 -8.70 -8.15
CA CYS A 2 8.65 -7.33 -8.69
C CYS A 2 7.52 -7.20 -9.71
N SER A 3 6.43 -6.51 -9.37
CA SER A 3 5.38 -6.23 -10.35
C SER A 3 5.97 -5.27 -11.38
N SER A 4 5.97 -5.65 -12.66
CA SER A 4 6.38 -4.76 -13.74
C SER A 4 5.49 -3.52 -13.71
N ARG A 5 6.10 -2.34 -13.56
CA ARG A 5 5.37 -1.07 -13.60
C ARG A 5 4.77 -0.88 -14.98
N THR A 6 3.45 -0.73 -15.04
CA THR A 6 2.71 -0.51 -16.29
C THR A 6 2.03 0.85 -16.23
N LEU A 7 2.19 1.66 -17.28
CA LEU A 7 1.44 2.91 -17.43
C LEU A 7 -0.01 2.57 -17.81
N LEU A 8 -0.96 3.09 -17.04
CA LEU A 8 -2.38 2.85 -17.25
C LEU A 8 -3.01 3.95 -18.08
N ILE A 9 -2.70 5.21 -17.75
CA ILE A 9 -3.20 6.39 -18.45
C ILE A 9 -2.29 7.59 -18.16
N ASP A 10 -2.14 8.48 -19.14
CA ASP A 10 -1.48 9.76 -18.97
C ASP A 10 -2.20 10.86 -19.75
N GLU A 11 -2.24 12.06 -19.17
CA GLU A 11 -2.96 13.18 -19.76
C GLU A 11 -2.50 14.53 -19.20
N ARG A 12 -2.63 15.59 -20.01
CA ARG A 12 -2.46 16.97 -19.56
C ARG A 12 -3.77 17.48 -18.97
N VAL A 13 -3.69 18.00 -17.76
CA VAL A 13 -4.86 18.43 -17.01
C VAL A 13 -4.55 19.71 -16.25
N ASP A 14 -5.60 20.48 -16.00
CA ASP A 14 -5.54 21.61 -15.11
C ASP A 14 -5.93 21.21 -13.70
N ILE A 15 -4.96 21.34 -12.80
CA ILE A 15 -5.14 21.03 -11.39
C ILE A 15 -5.37 22.34 -10.65
N ARG A 16 -6.39 22.38 -9.80
CA ARG A 16 -6.71 23.55 -8.96
C ARG A 16 -6.39 23.28 -7.49
N ARG A 17 -5.73 24.24 -6.85
CA ARG A 17 -5.52 24.29 -5.40
C ARG A 17 -5.85 25.69 -4.90
N GLY A 18 -7.02 25.85 -4.28
CA GLY A 18 -7.57 27.17 -3.97
C GLY A 18 -7.74 28.00 -5.26
N LEU A 19 -7.25 29.23 -5.24
CA LEU A 19 -7.29 30.15 -6.39
C LEU A 19 -6.22 29.85 -7.46
N HIS A 20 -5.28 28.94 -7.20
CA HIS A 20 -4.20 28.64 -8.14
C HIS A 20 -4.61 27.52 -9.11
N ARG A 21 -4.65 27.85 -10.41
CA ARG A 21 -4.74 26.88 -11.52
C ARG A 21 -3.33 26.55 -12.03
N GLN A 22 -3.07 25.26 -12.22
CA GLN A 22 -1.76 24.77 -12.64
C GLN A 22 -1.91 23.65 -13.67
N GLU A 23 -1.44 23.89 -14.90
CA GLU A 23 -1.36 22.87 -15.93
C GLU A 23 -0.27 21.84 -15.58
N ARG A 24 -0.64 20.56 -15.52
CA ARG A 24 0.26 19.45 -15.17
C ARG A 24 0.00 18.27 -16.09
N HIS A 25 1.05 17.50 -16.38
CA HIS A 25 0.93 16.21 -17.05
C HIS A 25 0.89 15.13 -15.97
N LEU A 26 -0.21 14.38 -15.93
CA LEU A 26 -0.44 13.29 -15.00
C LEU A 26 -0.10 11.96 -15.63
N PHE A 27 0.49 11.07 -14.84
CA PHE A 27 0.74 9.69 -15.21
C PHE A 27 0.23 8.80 -14.09
N LEU A 28 -0.66 7.87 -14.42
CA LEU A 28 -1.11 6.84 -13.50
C LEU A 28 -0.49 5.50 -13.91
N PHE A 29 0.32 4.95 -13.03
CA PHE A 29 0.91 3.62 -13.15
C PHE A 29 0.16 2.61 -12.27
N SER A 30 0.47 1.33 -12.46
CA SER A 30 -0.07 0.24 -11.65
C SER A 30 0.25 0.33 -10.16
N ASP A 31 1.37 0.95 -9.78
CA ASP A 31 1.86 1.05 -8.40
C ASP A 31 1.97 2.51 -7.88
N MET A 32 1.95 3.50 -8.77
CA MET A 32 2.19 4.89 -8.40
C MET A 32 1.50 5.89 -9.32
N PHE A 33 1.45 7.13 -8.85
CA PHE A 33 0.95 8.28 -9.57
C PHE A 33 2.05 9.34 -9.66
N VAL A 34 2.24 9.94 -10.83
CA VAL A 34 3.29 10.94 -11.08
C VAL A 34 2.67 12.20 -11.66
N VAL A 35 3.08 13.34 -11.09
CA VAL A 35 2.70 14.68 -11.55
C VAL A 35 3.94 15.34 -12.13
N ALA A 36 3.89 15.73 -13.40
CA ALA A 36 4.93 16.47 -14.08
C ALA A 36 4.48 17.89 -14.46
N LYS A 37 5.42 18.82 -14.50
CA LYS A 37 5.23 20.15 -15.08
C LYS A 37 5.78 20.14 -16.50
N VAL A 38 4.96 20.55 -17.46
CA VAL A 38 5.38 20.79 -18.85
C VAL A 38 6.24 22.06 -18.89
N LYS A 39 7.40 21.98 -19.53
CA LYS A 39 8.26 23.14 -19.85
C LYS A 39 8.00 23.61 -21.27
N TYR A 40 8.42 24.84 -21.57
CA TYR A 40 8.24 25.50 -22.87
C TYR A 40 8.79 24.71 -24.07
N ASN A 41 9.83 23.90 -23.87
CA ASN A 41 10.44 23.05 -24.89
C ASN A 41 9.85 21.62 -24.92
N ASN A 42 8.61 21.44 -24.49
CA ASN A 42 7.93 20.15 -24.30
C ASN A 42 8.65 19.16 -23.36
N ASN A 43 9.70 19.58 -22.65
CA ASN A 43 10.32 18.73 -21.64
C ASN A 43 9.44 18.64 -20.39
N LEU A 44 9.28 17.42 -19.89
CA LEU A 44 8.55 17.17 -18.65
C LEU A 44 9.52 17.19 -17.46
N LYS A 45 9.20 17.98 -16.43
CA LYS A 45 9.88 17.91 -15.14
C LYS A 45 8.96 17.28 -14.11
N ILE A 46 9.30 16.08 -13.64
CA ILE A 46 8.61 15.43 -12.54
C ILE A 46 8.62 16.37 -11.33
N LYS A 47 7.43 16.58 -10.76
CA LYS A 47 7.20 17.41 -9.57
C LYS A 47 6.91 16.57 -8.35
N LYS A 48 6.10 15.52 -8.53
CA LYS A 48 5.72 14.61 -7.46
C LYS A 48 5.55 13.20 -7.99
N THR A 49 5.90 12.24 -7.15
CA THR A 49 5.64 10.82 -7.32
C THR A 49 5.02 10.34 -6.01
N ILE A 50 3.83 9.76 -6.07
CA ILE A 50 3.03 9.35 -4.92
C ILE A 50 2.64 7.88 -5.10
N LYS A 51 2.70 7.08 -4.04
CA LYS A 51 2.22 5.70 -4.06
C LYS A 51 0.69 5.67 -4.00
N LEU A 52 0.08 4.71 -4.66
CA LEU A 52 -1.39 4.56 -4.62
C LEU A 52 -1.93 4.26 -3.21
N SER A 53 -1.11 3.65 -2.35
CA SER A 53 -1.45 3.41 -0.93
C SER A 53 -1.66 4.69 -0.12
N ASP A 54 -1.04 5.79 -0.55
CA ASP A 54 -0.98 7.04 0.19
C ASP A 54 -1.98 8.06 -0.37
N MET A 55 -2.85 7.64 -1.28
CA MET A 55 -3.78 8.51 -2.00
C MET A 55 -5.23 8.18 -1.69
N TRP A 56 -6.10 9.15 -1.93
CA TRP A 56 -7.55 8.98 -1.95
C TRP A 56 -8.17 9.84 -3.06
N VAL A 57 -9.39 9.47 -3.44
CA VAL A 57 -10.23 10.25 -4.35
C VAL A 57 -11.62 10.44 -3.76
N ALA A 58 -12.23 11.58 -4.06
CA ALA A 58 -13.62 11.86 -3.72
C ALA A 58 -14.31 12.53 -4.92
N SER A 59 -15.53 12.08 -5.22
CA SER A 59 -16.36 12.72 -6.23
C SER A 59 -16.88 14.06 -5.73
N HIS A 60 -17.00 15.06 -6.61
CA HIS A 60 -17.84 16.22 -6.34
C HIS A 60 -19.29 15.75 -6.51
N MET A 61 -20.03 15.58 -5.41
CA MET A 61 -21.47 15.39 -5.49
C MET A 61 -22.07 16.80 -5.51
N ASP A 62 -22.55 17.23 -6.67
CA ASP A 62 -23.46 18.37 -6.72
C ASP A 62 -24.78 17.90 -6.11
N GLU A 63 -24.95 18.14 -4.82
CA GLU A 63 -26.29 18.18 -4.25
C GLU A 63 -26.98 19.41 -4.85
N VAL A 64 -28.08 19.17 -5.57
CA VAL A 64 -28.96 20.15 -6.24
C VAL A 64 -28.58 20.49 -7.68
N GLU A 65 -29.18 19.77 -8.65
CA GLU A 65 -29.93 20.39 -9.76
C GLU A 65 -30.71 19.32 -10.55
N GLU A 66 -32.04 19.40 -10.49
CA GLU A 66 -32.94 18.62 -11.33
C GLU A 66 -32.71 19.00 -12.81
N GLY A 67 -32.19 18.06 -13.62
CA GLY A 67 -32.33 18.13 -15.08
C GLY A 67 -31.05 18.17 -15.93
N ARG A 68 -29.85 18.06 -15.37
CA ARG A 68 -28.62 17.83 -16.17
C ARG A 68 -28.21 16.37 -16.10
N THR A 69 -27.91 15.78 -17.26
CA THR A 69 -27.19 14.50 -17.33
C THR A 69 -25.90 14.67 -16.52
N SER A 70 -25.79 13.95 -15.40
CA SER A 70 -24.75 14.17 -14.38
C SER A 70 -23.37 13.69 -14.85
N ALA A 71 -22.81 14.41 -15.81
CA ALA A 71 -21.47 14.18 -16.30
C ALA A 71 -20.48 14.71 -15.25
N MET A 72 -19.52 13.88 -14.84
CA MET A 72 -18.59 14.23 -13.76
C MET A 72 -17.63 15.33 -14.21
N GLU A 73 -17.86 16.57 -13.79
CA GLU A 73 -17.06 17.71 -14.25
C GLU A 73 -15.71 17.82 -13.55
N SER A 74 -15.64 17.43 -12.27
CA SER A 74 -14.41 17.44 -11.49
C SER A 74 -14.41 16.45 -10.33
N PHE A 75 -13.23 16.15 -9.80
CA PHE A 75 -13.10 15.37 -8.56
C PHE A 75 -11.94 15.86 -7.69
N ILE A 76 -12.00 15.50 -6.42
CA ILE A 76 -10.94 15.78 -5.47
C ILE A 76 -9.98 14.59 -5.43
N LEU A 77 -8.71 14.86 -5.69
CA LEU A 77 -7.59 13.94 -5.57
C LEU A 77 -6.71 14.39 -4.40
N GLY A 78 -6.40 13.49 -3.47
CA GLY A 78 -5.64 13.85 -2.28
C GLY A 78 -4.65 12.80 -1.83
N TRP A 79 -3.69 13.26 -1.03
CA TRP A 79 -2.72 12.49 -0.24
C TRP A 79 -2.38 13.32 1.01
N PRO A 80 -1.74 12.79 2.08
CA PRO A 80 -1.87 13.26 3.47
C PRO A 80 -1.85 14.77 3.73
N THR A 81 -1.06 15.53 2.95
CA THR A 81 -0.85 16.96 3.15
C THR A 81 -1.42 17.83 2.04
N ILE A 82 -1.93 17.25 0.95
CA ILE A 82 -2.30 18.00 -0.24
C ILE A 82 -3.55 17.40 -0.90
N ASN A 83 -4.54 18.26 -1.14
CA ASN A 83 -5.71 17.97 -1.93
C ASN A 83 -5.75 18.89 -3.15
N PHE A 84 -6.28 18.37 -4.24
CA PHE A 84 -6.41 19.05 -5.51
C PHE A 84 -7.77 18.75 -6.13
N ALA A 85 -8.42 19.78 -6.67
CA ALA A 85 -9.52 19.56 -7.60
C ALA A 85 -8.95 19.35 -9.00
N VAL A 86 -9.35 18.26 -9.65
CA VAL A 86 -8.90 17.86 -10.97
C VAL A 86 -10.09 17.96 -11.93
N SER A 87 -9.90 18.67 -13.04
CA SER A 87 -10.89 18.82 -14.10
C SER A 87 -10.22 18.57 -15.45
N PHE A 88 -10.76 17.65 -16.23
CA PHE A 88 -10.28 17.33 -17.58
C PHE A 88 -11.05 18.07 -18.66
N SER A 89 -10.61 17.95 -19.91
CA SER A 89 -11.22 18.63 -21.05
C SER A 89 -12.65 18.15 -21.32
N SER A 90 -12.95 16.89 -20.99
CA SER A 90 -14.28 16.30 -21.10
C SER A 90 -14.71 15.59 -19.82
N PRO A 91 -16.01 15.55 -19.50
CA PRO A 91 -16.50 14.86 -18.31
C PRO A 91 -16.35 13.33 -18.41
N GLU A 92 -16.35 12.75 -19.62
CA GLU A 92 -16.05 11.33 -19.81
C GLU A 92 -14.61 11.01 -19.42
N GLN A 93 -13.67 11.89 -19.75
CA GLN A 93 -12.28 11.77 -19.32
C GLN A 93 -12.17 11.87 -17.80
N THR A 94 -12.81 12.88 -17.20
CA THR A 94 -12.85 13.05 -15.75
C THR A 94 -13.39 11.81 -15.04
N GLY A 95 -14.51 11.26 -15.52
CA GLY A 95 -15.10 10.02 -14.99
C GLY A 95 -14.19 8.80 -15.14
N ARG A 96 -13.55 8.65 -16.30
CA ARG A 96 -12.58 7.56 -16.56
C ARG A 96 -11.39 7.63 -15.58
N TRP A 97 -10.83 8.82 -15.38
CA TRP A 97 -9.73 9.03 -14.44
C TRP A 97 -10.17 8.76 -13.00
N PHE A 98 -11.33 9.25 -12.59
CA PHE A 98 -11.88 9.00 -11.26
C PHE A 98 -12.05 7.50 -10.99
N TYR A 99 -12.68 6.77 -11.91
CA TYR A 99 -12.87 5.32 -11.80
C TYR A 99 -11.53 4.58 -11.69
N LEU A 100 -10.54 4.96 -12.51
CA LEU A 100 -9.22 4.33 -12.48
C LEU A 100 -8.51 4.56 -11.14
N PHE A 101 -8.53 5.78 -10.62
CA PHE A 101 -7.97 6.05 -9.30
C PHE A 101 -8.69 5.27 -8.21
N GLN A 102 -10.03 5.33 -8.18
CA GLN A 102 -10.84 4.65 -7.18
C GLN A 102 -10.56 3.15 -7.20
N SER A 103 -10.60 2.53 -8.38
CA SER A 103 -10.32 1.10 -8.58
C SER A 103 -8.91 0.72 -8.10
N LYS A 104 -7.88 1.49 -8.47
CA LYS A 104 -6.49 1.14 -8.16
C LYS A 104 -6.11 1.42 -6.71
N ILE A 105 -6.59 2.52 -6.14
CA ILE A 105 -6.42 2.82 -4.72
C ILE A 105 -7.12 1.75 -3.88
N HIS A 106 -8.39 1.44 -4.20
CA HIS A 106 -9.15 0.41 -3.50
C HIS A 106 -8.47 -0.96 -3.58
N LEU A 107 -8.04 -1.38 -4.78
CA LEU A 107 -7.31 -2.64 -4.96
C LEU A 107 -6.01 -2.67 -4.14
N THR A 108 -5.25 -1.58 -4.13
CA THR A 108 -4.01 -1.48 -3.34
C THR A 108 -4.29 -1.63 -1.84
N GLN A 109 -5.34 -0.96 -1.34
CA GLN A 109 -5.75 -1.04 0.06
C GLN A 109 -6.26 -2.44 0.43
N CYS A 110 -7.08 -3.06 -0.41
CA CYS A 110 -7.56 -4.43 -0.23
C CYS A 110 -6.41 -5.43 -0.19
N CYS A 111 -5.46 -5.34 -1.13
CA CYS A 111 -4.27 -6.19 -1.13
C CYS A 111 -3.45 -6.01 0.14
N PHE A 112 -3.28 -4.78 0.63
CA PHE A 112 -2.55 -4.52 1.87
C PHE A 112 -3.26 -5.12 3.08
N GLY A 113 -4.59 -5.00 3.15
CA GLY A 113 -5.42 -5.61 4.20
C GLY A 113 -5.34 -7.15 4.19
N LEU A 114 -5.46 -7.77 3.02
CA LEU A 114 -5.31 -9.22 2.85
C LEU A 114 -3.91 -9.69 3.24
N LEU A 115 -2.87 -8.95 2.87
CA LEU A 115 -1.49 -9.25 3.23
C LEU A 115 -1.28 -9.19 4.75
N LEU A 116 -1.76 -8.14 5.42
CA LEU A 116 -1.71 -8.02 6.87
C LEU A 116 -2.48 -9.15 7.56
N HIS A 117 -3.64 -9.51 7.03
CA HIS A 117 -4.43 -10.62 7.55
C HIS A 117 -3.70 -11.95 7.43
N LEU A 118 -3.06 -12.22 6.29
CA LEU A 118 -2.27 -13.42 6.06
C LEU A 118 -1.03 -13.48 6.97
N ILE A 119 -0.32 -12.36 7.12
CA ILE A 119 0.84 -12.28 8.03
C ILE A 119 0.40 -12.58 9.47
N ARG A 120 -0.72 -12.00 9.91
CA ARG A 120 -1.30 -12.29 11.23
C ARG A 120 -1.64 -13.78 11.36
N TYR A 121 -2.27 -14.36 10.35
CA TYR A 121 -2.59 -15.79 10.35
C TYR A 121 -1.34 -16.68 10.47
N ILE A 122 -0.31 -16.41 9.66
CA ILE A 122 0.97 -17.15 9.70
C ILE A 122 1.61 -17.04 11.08
N ASN A 123 1.59 -15.85 11.70
CA ASN A 123 2.14 -15.66 13.04
C ASN A 123 1.36 -16.46 14.10
N LEU A 124 0.03 -16.51 14.01
CA LEU A 124 -0.80 -17.33 14.91
C LEU A 124 -0.57 -18.83 14.74
N GLU A 125 -0.39 -19.32 13.50
CA GLU A 125 -0.07 -20.74 13.28
C GLU A 125 1.34 -21.09 13.80
N LYS A 126 2.31 -20.18 13.65
CA LYS A 126 3.65 -20.35 14.26
C LYS A 126 3.61 -20.43 15.79
N GLU A 127 2.69 -19.70 16.43
CA GLU A 127 2.44 -19.82 17.88
C GLU A 127 1.74 -21.12 18.28
N LYS A 128 1.14 -21.86 17.34
CA LYS A 128 0.61 -23.21 17.60
C LYS A 128 1.64 -24.30 17.33
N ASP A 129 2.57 -24.04 16.42
CA ASP A 129 3.68 -24.92 16.03
C ASP A 129 4.89 -24.83 16.97
N TYR A 130 4.71 -24.44 18.23
CA TYR A 130 5.73 -24.73 19.24
C TYR A 130 5.97 -26.24 19.21
N PRO A 131 7.22 -26.70 19.02
CA PRO A 131 7.49 -28.12 19.12
C PRO A 131 7.05 -28.54 20.51
N LYS A 132 5.99 -29.37 20.61
CA LYS A 132 5.70 -30.13 21.82
C LYS A 132 7.04 -30.75 22.20
N SER A 133 7.61 -30.34 23.33
CA SER A 133 8.93 -30.80 23.76
C SER A 133 8.92 -32.32 23.66
N ILE A 134 9.63 -32.88 22.69
CA ILE A 134 9.84 -34.32 22.61
C ILE A 134 10.97 -34.56 23.62
N PRO A 135 10.72 -35.14 24.80
CA PRO A 135 11.81 -35.48 25.70
C PRO A 135 12.72 -36.49 25.00
N LEU A 136 13.82 -36.01 24.44
CA LEU A 136 14.85 -36.87 23.88
C LEU A 136 15.61 -37.50 25.07
N LYS A 137 15.30 -38.76 25.35
CA LYS A 137 16.04 -39.56 26.33
C LYS A 137 17.36 -39.99 25.70
N ILE A 138 18.39 -39.14 25.84
CA ILE A 138 19.75 -39.47 25.41
C ILE A 138 20.28 -40.52 26.40
N ILE A 139 20.28 -41.79 26.00
CA ILE A 139 20.94 -42.86 26.75
C ILE A 139 22.37 -42.92 26.22
N ALA A 140 23.30 -42.30 26.95
CA ALA A 140 24.72 -42.52 26.71
C ALA A 140 25.05 -43.98 27.06
N LYS A 141 25.46 -44.75 26.07
CA LYS A 141 25.96 -46.11 26.28
C LYS A 141 27.42 -45.99 26.72
N ASP A 142 27.63 -46.26 28.00
CA ASP A 142 28.90 -46.28 28.75
C ASP A 142 29.59 -44.94 29.08
N ILE A 143 29.33 -44.42 30.28
CA ILE A 143 30.24 -44.42 31.45
C ILE A 143 29.57 -43.54 32.52
N GLY A 144 29.44 -44.07 33.74
CA GLY A 144 28.53 -43.60 34.79
C GLY A 144 28.56 -42.10 35.11
N ASN A 145 27.55 -41.36 34.64
CA ASN A 145 26.88 -40.29 35.39
C ASN A 145 25.60 -39.85 34.66
N CYS A 146 24.42 -40.13 35.23
CA CYS A 146 23.15 -39.69 34.66
C CYS A 146 22.85 -38.25 35.11
N ALA A 147 23.13 -37.25 34.27
CA ALA A 147 22.60 -35.91 34.43
C ALA A 147 21.28 -35.78 33.64
N TYR A 148 20.18 -35.46 34.33
CA TYR A 148 18.94 -35.06 33.68
C TYR A 148 19.09 -33.63 33.16
N VAL A 149 19.07 -33.44 31.84
CA VAL A 149 19.03 -32.10 31.23
C VAL A 149 17.60 -31.83 30.78
N SER A 150 16.88 -31.01 31.54
CA SER A 150 15.64 -30.37 31.09
C SER A 150 16.02 -29.07 30.39
N VAL A 151 15.89 -29.03 29.06
CA VAL A 151 16.06 -27.79 28.30
C VAL A 151 14.74 -27.03 28.32
N SER A 152 14.66 -26.00 29.16
CA SER A 152 13.61 -24.99 29.11
C SER A 152 14.24 -23.59 28.99
N LYS A 153 13.88 -22.90 27.90
CA LYS A 153 14.28 -21.54 27.46
C LYS A 153 15.77 -21.33 27.07
N PRO A 154 16.06 -20.40 26.14
CA PRO A 154 17.40 -19.91 25.89
C PRO A 154 17.76 -18.86 26.95
N GLU A 155 17.86 -19.27 28.21
CA GLU A 155 18.41 -18.41 29.26
C GLU A 155 19.51 -19.20 29.98
N LYS A 156 20.76 -18.81 29.69
CA LYS A 156 22.02 -19.24 30.33
C LYS A 156 21.98 -20.62 30.98
N ILE A 157 22.57 -21.61 30.29
CA ILE A 157 22.92 -22.91 30.86
C ILE A 157 23.74 -22.67 32.14
N LYS A 158 23.14 -22.89 33.31
CA LYS A 158 23.84 -22.90 34.58
C LYS A 158 24.20 -24.35 34.90
N PHE A 159 25.49 -24.65 34.86
CA PHE A 159 26.03 -25.88 35.39
C PHE A 159 26.11 -25.76 36.91
N GLN A 160 25.51 -26.70 37.62
CA GLN A 160 25.68 -26.84 39.07
C GLN A 160 26.41 -28.15 39.33
N VAL A 161 27.60 -28.05 39.93
CA VAL A 161 28.44 -29.20 40.27
C VAL A 161 28.00 -29.71 41.65
N PRO A 162 27.82 -31.04 41.86
CA PRO A 162 27.52 -31.58 43.18
C PRO A 162 28.75 -31.49 44.09
N THR A 163 28.56 -30.96 45.30
CA THR A 163 29.47 -31.16 46.46
C THR A 163 29.22 -32.51 47.11
#